data_AF-A0A5M7BB26-F1
#
_entry.id   AF-A0A5M7BB26-F1
#
_cell.length_a   1.000
_cell.length_b   1.000
_cell.length_c   1.000
_cell.angle_alpha   90.00
_cell.angle_beta   90.00
_cell.angle_gamma   90.00
#
_symmetry.space_group_name_H-M   'P 1'
#
loop_
_entity.id
_entity.type
_entity.pdbx_description
1 polymer ?
#
loop_
_entity_poly.entity_id
_entity_poly.type
_entity_poly.pdbx_seq_one_letter_code
_entity_poly.pdbx_strand_id
1 'polypeptide(L)'
;MLTASMGVRYPVSINRAPQPHEHASFAVPCSAALIEAAEAHVAALEFALQHAADCTVLRLVRAEIAATRQRVRVLRRYWVPKLQTALITTEFALEEQERSEALRRRWAERSSS
;
A
#
# COMPACT_ATOMS: atom_id res chain seq x y z
N MET A 1 -2.83 -19.36 -2.69
CA MET A 1 -3.72 -18.41 -3.41
C MET A 1 -3.37 -16.97 -2.98
N LEU A 2 -3.48 -15.97 -3.86
CA LEU A 2 -3.17 -14.56 -3.55
C LEU A 2 -4.47 -13.74 -3.43
N THR A 3 -4.56 -12.86 -2.43
CA THR A 3 -5.65 -11.88 -2.29
C THR A 3 -5.09 -10.46 -2.36
N ALA A 4 -5.94 -9.52 -2.79
CA ALA A 4 -5.64 -8.10 -2.78
C ALA A 4 -6.58 -7.36 -1.82
N SER A 5 -6.01 -6.50 -0.97
CA SER A 5 -6.76 -5.53 -0.17
C SER A 5 -5.93 -4.25 -0.04
N MET A 6 -6.57 -3.08 -0.07
CA MET A 6 -5.90 -1.78 0.00
C MET A 6 -4.75 -1.60 -1.01
N GLY A 7 -4.85 -2.22 -2.20
CA GLY A 7 -3.82 -2.18 -3.24
C GLY A 7 -2.62 -3.12 -3.02
N VAL A 8 -2.56 -3.84 -1.89
CA VAL A 8 -1.48 -4.78 -1.55
C VAL A 8 -1.90 -6.19 -1.89
N ARG A 9 -1.07 -6.92 -2.62
CA ARG A 9 -1.23 -8.37 -2.86
C ARG A 9 -0.44 -9.15 -1.82
N TYR A 10 -1.08 -10.12 -1.18
CA TYR A 10 -0.42 -10.98 -0.20
C TYR A 10 -0.92 -12.43 -0.28
N PRO A 11 -0.10 -13.41 0.12
CA PRO A 11 -0.48 -14.82 0.12
C PRO A 11 -1.52 -15.11 1.20
N VAL A 12 -2.61 -15.80 0.83
CA VAL A 12 -3.66 -16.26 1.76
C VAL A 12 -3.46 -17.71 2.17
N SER A 13 -2.78 -18.49 1.32
CA SER A 13 -2.44 -19.87 1.60
C SER A 13 -1.13 -20.22 0.92
N ILE A 14 -0.22 -20.76 1.71
CA ILE A 14 0.99 -21.42 1.22
C ILE A 14 0.68 -22.91 1.23
N ASN A 15 0.55 -23.49 0.05
CA ASN A 15 0.50 -24.93 -0.05
C ASN A 15 1.93 -25.45 -0.10
N ARG A 16 2.24 -26.47 0.70
CA ARG A 16 3.49 -27.20 0.52
C ARG A 16 3.42 -27.83 -0.86
N ALA A 17 4.43 -27.63 -1.69
CA ALA A 17 4.54 -28.43 -2.91
C ALA A 17 4.54 -29.91 -2.49
N PRO A 18 3.82 -30.80 -3.20
CA PRO A 18 3.91 -32.22 -2.92
C PRO A 18 5.39 -32.56 -2.83
N GLN A 19 5.84 -33.07 -1.68
CA GLN A 19 7.17 -33.65 -1.66
C GLN A 19 7.16 -34.72 -2.74
N PRO A 20 8.16 -34.81 -3.61
CA PRO A 20 8.26 -35.99 -4.46
C PRO A 20 8.42 -37.18 -3.51
N HIS A 21 7.33 -37.87 -3.22
CA HIS A 21 7.38 -39.09 -2.47
C HIS A 21 7.76 -40.21 -3.43
N GLU A 22 8.41 -41.23 -2.87
CA GLU A 22 8.61 -42.54 -3.49
C GLU A 22 9.79 -42.64 -4.45
N HIS A 23 11.01 -42.55 -3.91
CA HIS A 23 11.91 -43.64 -4.26
C HIS A 23 11.31 -44.92 -3.67
N ALA A 24 10.54 -45.63 -4.50
CA ALA A 24 10.55 -47.08 -4.47
C ALA A 24 12.01 -47.51 -4.62
N SER A 25 12.78 -47.56 -3.52
CA SER A 25 14.13 -48.09 -3.56
C SER A 25 14.54 -48.52 -2.16
N PHE A 26 14.30 -49.81 -1.94
CA PHE A 26 14.71 -50.64 -0.81
C PHE A 26 13.94 -50.40 0.50
N ALA A 27 13.14 -51.40 0.85
CA ALA A 27 12.57 -51.61 2.17
C ALA A 27 13.70 -51.73 3.21
N VAL A 28 14.26 -50.61 3.63
CA VAL A 28 14.96 -50.51 4.90
C VAL A 28 13.88 -50.64 5.97
N PRO A 29 14.00 -51.56 6.93
CA PRO A 29 13.09 -51.58 8.08
C PRO A 29 13.22 -50.23 8.82
N CYS A 30 12.29 -49.32 8.57
CA CYS A 30 12.19 -48.10 9.34
C CYS A 30 11.68 -48.47 10.74
N SER A 31 12.42 -48.08 11.76
CA SER A 31 11.92 -48.20 13.13
C SER A 31 10.68 -47.30 13.29
N ALA A 32 9.74 -47.70 14.15
CA ALA A 32 8.55 -46.90 14.44
C ALA A 32 8.89 -45.47 14.87
N ALA A 33 10.02 -45.29 15.58
CA ALA A 33 10.54 -43.98 15.97
C ALA A 33 10.92 -43.07 14.79
N LEU A 34 11.44 -43.63 13.69
CA LEU A 34 11.75 -42.84 12.49
C LEU A 34 10.47 -42.40 11.76
N ILE A 35 9.45 -43.26 11.75
CA ILE A 35 8.14 -42.92 11.17
C ILE A 35 7.49 -41.79 11.97
N GLU A 36 7.45 -41.92 13.30
CA GLU A 36 6.91 -40.91 14.21
C GLU A 36 7.67 -39.57 14.10
N ALA A 37 9.00 -39.61 14.03
CA ALA A 37 9.81 -38.41 13.84
C ALA A 37 9.54 -37.72 12.48
N ALA A 38 9.33 -38.50 11.42
CA ALA A 38 8.98 -37.96 10.10
C ALA A 38 7.60 -37.29 10.11
N GLU A 39 6.60 -37.91 10.72
CA GLU A 39 5.25 -37.34 10.87
C GLU A 39 5.27 -36.06 11.71
N ALA A 40 5.96 -36.07 12.85
CA ALA A 40 6.14 -34.89 13.70
C ALA A 40 6.86 -33.75 12.95
N HIS A 41 7.86 -34.07 12.13
CA HIS A 41 8.55 -33.07 11.31
C HIS A 41 7.65 -32.48 10.23
N VAL A 42 6.82 -33.31 9.58
CA VAL A 42 5.84 -32.85 8.58
C VAL A 42 4.85 -31.87 9.21
N ALA A 43 4.28 -32.21 10.36
CA ALA A 43 3.36 -31.34 11.10
C ALA A 43 4.02 -30.02 11.52
N ALA A 44 5.24 -30.08 12.09
CA ALA A 44 5.98 -28.88 12.48
C ALA A 44 6.26 -27.95 11.28
N LEU A 45 6.58 -28.51 10.12
CA LEU A 45 6.83 -27.73 8.91
C LEU A 45 5.57 -27.01 8.42
N GLU A 46 4.40 -27.65 8.48
CA GLU A 46 3.13 -27.02 8.10
C GLU A 46 2.83 -25.79 8.96
N PHE A 47 3.00 -25.90 10.29
CA PHE A 47 2.85 -24.75 11.19
C PHE A 47 3.86 -23.65 10.90
N ALA A 48 5.12 -24.02 10.63
CA ALA A 48 6.17 -23.04 10.31
C ALA A 48 5.87 -22.28 9.00
N LEU A 49 5.37 -22.99 7.98
CA LEU A 49 4.98 -22.38 6.70
C LEU A 49 3.80 -21.43 6.87
N GLN A 50 2.78 -21.81 7.64
CA GLN A 50 1.64 -20.93 7.91
C GLN A 50 2.08 -19.69 8.68
N HIS A 51 2.92 -19.85 9.70
CA HIS A 51 3.45 -18.72 10.46
C HIS A 51 4.26 -17.77 9.58
N ALA A 52 5.11 -18.29 8.70
CA ALA A 52 5.87 -17.49 7.74
C ALA A 52 4.96 -16.73 6.76
N ALA A 53 3.85 -17.34 6.34
CA ALA A 53 2.82 -16.69 5.53
C ALA A 53 2.22 -15.49 6.28
N ASP A 54 1.75 -15.72 7.51
CA ASP A 54 1.09 -14.69 8.33
C ASP A 54 2.03 -13.53 8.65
N CYS A 55 3.30 -13.81 8.98
CA CYS A 55 4.34 -12.79 9.17
C CYS A 55 4.56 -11.97 7.89
N THR A 56 4.53 -12.61 6.73
CA THR A 56 4.69 -11.92 5.43
C THR A 56 3.50 -11.00 5.16
N VAL A 57 2.27 -11.48 5.36
CA VAL A 57 1.05 -10.67 5.24
C VAL A 57 1.12 -9.45 6.17
N LEU A 58 1.44 -9.67 7.45
CA LEU A 58 1.54 -8.61 8.44
C LEU A 58 2.57 -7.54 8.05
N ARG A 59 3.74 -7.97 7.57
CA ARG A 59 4.80 -7.06 7.12
C ARG A 59 4.35 -6.21 5.94
N LEU A 60 3.72 -6.81 4.93
CA LEU A 60 3.24 -6.10 3.74
C LEU A 60 2.14 -5.08 4.10
N VAL A 61 1.17 -5.49 4.90
CA VAL A 61 0.07 -4.60 5.33
C VAL A 61 0.61 -3.45 6.18
N ARG A 62 1.54 -3.71 7.11
CA ARG A 62 2.17 -2.65 7.92
C ARG A 62 2.92 -1.64 7.06
N ALA A 63 3.65 -2.11 6.04
CA ALA A 63 4.37 -1.24 5.12
C ALA A 63 3.41 -0.30 4.36
N GLU A 64 2.29 -0.82 3.85
CA GLU A 64 1.33 0.02 3.13
C GLU A 64 0.61 1.02 4.04
N ILE A 65 0.25 0.62 5.27
CA ILE A 65 -0.31 1.54 6.26
C ILE A 65 0.68 2.67 6.56
N ALA A 66 1.96 2.36 6.73
CA ALA A 66 2.99 3.37 6.96
C ALA A 66 3.14 4.32 5.75
N ALA A 67 3.19 3.77 4.54
CA ALA A 67 3.25 4.56 3.31
C ALA A 67 2.03 5.49 3.17
N THR A 68 0.83 4.97 3.40
CA THR A 68 -0.42 5.74 3.35
C THR A 68 -0.45 6.84 4.40
N ARG A 69 -0.04 6.55 5.64
CA ARG A 69 0.07 7.58 6.70
C ARG A 69 1.04 8.68 6.32
N GLN A 70 2.19 8.33 5.75
CA GLN A 70 3.17 9.32 5.30
C GLN A 70 2.61 10.17 4.16
N ARG A 71 1.95 9.58 3.16
CA ARG A 71 1.28 10.31 2.07
C ARG A 71 0.23 11.28 2.62
N VAL A 72 -0.64 10.82 3.53
CA VAL A 72 -1.66 11.67 4.18
C VAL A 72 -1.01 12.82 4.95
N ARG A 73 0.07 12.55 5.70
CA ARG A 73 0.80 13.58 6.45
C ARG A 73 1.38 14.64 5.52
N VAL A 74 1.99 14.22 4.40
CA VAL A 74 2.56 15.13 3.41
C VAL A 74 1.47 15.98 2.75
N LEU A 75 0.35 15.36 2.35
CA LEU A 75 -0.79 16.07 1.77
C LEU A 75 -1.32 17.14 2.72
N ARG A 76 -1.58 16.76 3.98
CA ARG A 76 -2.12 17.69 4.99
C ARG A 76 -1.16 18.81 5.36
N ARG A 77 0.14 18.49 5.51
CA ARG A 77 1.10 19.45 6.04
C ARG A 77 1.65 20.40 4.99
N TYR A 78 1.76 19.96 3.74
CA TYR A 78 2.46 20.71 2.70
C TYR A 78 1.55 21.06 1.52
N TRP A 79 0.86 20.08 0.96
CA TRP A 79 0.12 20.29 -0.30
C TRP A 79 -1.16 21.07 -0.10
N VAL A 80 -1.98 20.72 0.89
CA VAL A 80 -3.24 21.43 1.15
C VAL A 80 -2.98 22.91 1.45
N PRO A 81 -2.07 23.29 2.36
CA PRO A 81 -1.77 24.70 2.60
C PRO A 81 -1.23 25.40 1.36
N LYS A 82 -0.32 24.76 0.61
CA LYS A 82 0.25 25.34 -0.62
C LYS A 82 -0.83 25.62 -1.67
N LEU A 83 -1.77 24.71 -1.85
CA LEU A 83 -2.88 24.87 -2.79
C LEU A 83 -3.84 25.97 -2.33
N GLN A 84 -4.11 26.07 -1.02
CA GLN A 84 -4.91 27.16 -0.47
C GLN A 84 -4.24 28.53 -0.69
N THR A 85 -2.93 28.64 -0.45
CA THR A 85 -2.18 29.88 -0.73
C THR A 85 -2.20 30.23 -2.21
N ALA A 86 -2.02 29.25 -3.10
CA ALA A 86 -2.10 29.48 -4.53
C ALA A 86 -3.49 30.00 -4.94
N LEU A 87 -4.56 29.40 -4.39
CA LEU A 87 -5.94 29.83 -4.65
C LEU A 87 -6.16 31.29 -4.22
N ILE A 88 -5.80 31.64 -2.98
CA ILE A 88 -5.95 33.01 -2.45
C ILE A 88 -5.16 34.01 -3.31
N THR A 89 -3.97 33.64 -3.76
CA THR A 89 -3.13 34.51 -4.60
C THR A 89 -3.80 34.77 -5.95
N THR A 90 -4.40 33.73 -6.56
CA THR A 90 -5.13 33.89 -7.83
C THR A 90 -6.40 34.70 -7.67
N GLU A 91 -7.14 34.51 -6.57
CA GLU A 91 -8.35 35.30 -6.28
C GLU A 91 -8.01 36.78 -6.13
N PHE A 92 -6.96 37.11 -5.36
CA PHE A 92 -6.53 38.50 -5.19
C PHE A 92 -6.08 39.15 -6.51
N ALA A 93 -5.35 38.41 -7.35
CA ALA A 93 -4.91 38.92 -8.66
C ALA A 93 -6.10 39.21 -9.59
N LEU A 94 -7.15 38.39 -9.53
CA LEU A 94 -8.38 38.61 -10.28
C LEU A 94 -9.11 39.86 -9.80
N GLU A 95 -9.29 40.01 -8.48
CA GLU A 95 -9.94 41.19 -7.91
C GLU A 95 -9.20 42.49 -8.27
N GLU A 96 -7.86 42.47 -8.27
CA GLU A 96 -7.05 43.62 -8.69
C GLU A 96 -7.24 43.92 -10.18
N GLN A 97 -7.28 42.89 -11.02
CA GLN A 97 -7.52 43.07 -12.45
C GLN A 97 -8.90 43.69 -12.70
N GLU A 98 -9.95 43.20 -12.04
CA GLU A 98 -11.31 43.73 -12.14
C GLU A 98 -11.39 45.19 -11.70
N ARG A 99 -10.72 45.55 -10.58
CA ARG A 99 -10.63 46.94 -10.12
C ARG A 99 -9.92 47.82 -11.16
N SER A 100 -8.80 47.36 -11.73
CA SER A 100 -8.07 48.07 -12.77
C SER A 100 -8.91 48.32 -14.04
N GLU A 101 -9.72 47.33 -14.42
CA GLU A 101 -10.59 47.41 -15.59
C GLU A 101 -11.76 48.38 -15.35
N ALA A 102 -12.36 48.36 -14.17
CA ALA A 102 -13.41 49.29 -13.80
C ALA A 102 -12.92 50.74 -13.82
N LEU A 103 -11.69 51.00 -13.35
CA LEU A 103 -11.07 52.32 -13.43
C LEU A 103 -10.83 52.75 -14.88
N ARG A 104 -10.29 51.85 -15.72
CA ARG A 104 -10.08 52.12 -17.15
C ARG A 104 -11.38 52.46 -17.88
N ARG A 105 -12.47 51.73 -17.61
CA ARG A 105 -13.80 52.01 -18.19
C ARG A 105 -14.30 53.40 -17.77
N ARG A 106 -14.24 53.73 -16.47
CA ARG A 106 -14.63 55.05 -15.96
C ARG A 106 -13.83 56.20 -16.56
N TRP A 107 -12.57 55.99 -16.89
CA TRP A 107 -11.72 57.02 -17.50
C TRP A 107 -12.08 57.20 -18.98
N ALA A 108 -12.32 56.12 -19.71
CA ALA A 108 -12.77 56.16 -21.09
C ALA A 108 -14.09 56.94 -21.23
N GLU A 109 -15.08 56.62 -20.38
CA GLU A 109 -16.38 57.32 -20.32
C GLU A 109 -16.24 58.83 -20.07
N ARG A 110 -15.28 59.24 -19.23
CA ARG A 110 -15.02 60.66 -18.95
C ARG A 110 -14.27 61.38 -20.06
N SER A 111 -13.48 60.67 -20.87
CA SER A 111 -12.73 61.26 -21.99
C SER A 111 -13.52 61.32 -23.29
N SER A 112 -14.67 60.65 -23.37
CA SER A 112 -15.57 60.62 -24.53
C SER A 112 -16.77 61.58 -24.43
N SER A 113 -16.88 62.33 -23.33
CA SER A 113 -17.79 63.48 -23.15
C SER A 113 -17.02 64.78 -23.32
#